data_AF-A0A2V7IBN1-F1
#
_entry.id   AF-A0A2V7IBN1-F1
#
_cell.length_a   1.000
_cell.length_b   1.000
_cell.length_c   1.000
_cell.angle_alpha   90.00
_cell.angle_beta   90.00
_cell.angle_gamma   90.00
#
_symmetry.space_group_name_H-M   'P 1'
#
loop_
_entity.id
_entity.type
_entity.pdbx_description
1 polymer ?
#
loop_
_entity_poly.entity_id
_entity_poly.type
_entity_poly.pdbx_seq_one_letter_code
_entity_poly.pdbx_strand_id
1 'polypeptide(L)'
;MAWAALALLFGPRACHVQQVLALRGGGSETTESSRATELLKEAFPTPFADYVAIVVHGPVRWTNARFEAVLDTLKAAVERRPYVGEVISARSIGESSFVSQDRHTTFLIAALTPESTHDLSASFVPDLRAAIGDALARVPGSEGFEIMVTGFPALDHDVRTISAEDTERGEQRALPLTLAVLIVAFGALVAAALPVLVGVLAIT
;
A
#
# COMPACT_ATOMS: atom_id res chain seq x y z
N MET A 1 -18.02 -32.62 -16.53
CA MET A 1 -17.95 -31.59 -17.58
C MET A 1 -18.42 -30.22 -17.09
N ALA A 2 -19.63 -30.08 -16.53
CA ALA A 2 -20.14 -28.79 -16.04
C ALA A 2 -19.22 -28.11 -14.99
N TRP A 3 -18.70 -28.86 -14.02
CA TRP A 3 -17.77 -28.35 -13.00
C TRP A 3 -16.42 -27.86 -13.53
N ALA A 4 -15.89 -28.52 -14.57
CA ALA A 4 -14.64 -28.12 -15.20
C ALA A 4 -14.79 -26.81 -15.99
N ALA A 5 -15.94 -26.62 -16.64
CA ALA A 5 -16.26 -25.37 -17.34
C ALA A 5 -16.45 -24.20 -16.36
N LEU A 6 -17.03 -24.47 -15.17
CA LEU A 6 -17.19 -23.47 -14.13
C LEU A 6 -15.83 -23.01 -13.58
N ALA A 7 -14.95 -23.94 -13.22
CA ALA A 7 -13.62 -23.60 -12.73
C ALA A 7 -12.76 -22.84 -13.76
N LEU A 8 -12.86 -23.19 -15.05
CA LEU A 8 -12.14 -22.47 -16.10
C LEU A 8 -12.64 -21.01 -16.27
N LEU A 9 -13.91 -20.76 -15.95
CA LEU A 9 -14.53 -19.44 -16.00
C LEU A 9 -14.15 -18.57 -14.78
N PHE A 10 -14.00 -19.18 -13.60
CA PHE A 10 -13.73 -18.47 -12.34
C PHE A 10 -12.24 -18.34 -12.00
N GLY A 11 -11.38 -19.24 -12.49
CA GLY A 11 -9.93 -19.20 -12.22
C GLY A 11 -9.22 -17.86 -12.50
N PRO A 12 -9.47 -17.16 -13.62
CA PRO A 12 -8.87 -15.85 -13.86
C PRO A 12 -9.31 -14.78 -12.85
N ARG A 13 -10.54 -14.89 -12.33
CA ARG A 13 -11.09 -13.98 -11.33
C ARG A 13 -10.60 -14.29 -9.92
N ALA A 14 -10.36 -15.56 -9.60
CA ALA A 14 -9.83 -15.98 -8.31
C ALA A 14 -8.44 -15.40 -8.03
N CYS A 15 -7.56 -15.34 -9.05
CA CYS A 15 -6.25 -14.68 -8.91
C CYS A 15 -6.36 -13.18 -8.56
N HIS A 16 -7.48 -12.52 -8.92
CA HIS A 16 -7.74 -11.12 -8.56
C HIS A 16 -8.37 -10.95 -7.18
N VAL A 17 -8.83 -12.02 -6.51
CA VAL A 17 -9.44 -11.92 -5.17
C VAL A 17 -8.45 -11.34 -4.16
N GLN A 18 -7.16 -11.69 -4.27
CA GLN A 18 -6.08 -11.14 -3.43
C GLN A 18 -5.94 -9.61 -3.57
N GLN A 19 -6.34 -9.04 -4.71
CA GLN A 19 -6.28 -7.59 -4.95
C GLN A 19 -7.51 -6.85 -4.44
N VAL A 20 -8.64 -7.55 -4.27
CA VAL A 20 -9.93 -6.98 -3.83
C VAL A 20 -10.20 -7.24 -2.34
N LEU A 21 -9.41 -8.10 -1.70
CA LEU A 21 -9.47 -8.36 -0.27
C LEU A 21 -9.13 -7.08 0.51
N ALA A 22 -10.16 -6.51 1.14
CA ALA A 22 -9.98 -5.47 2.13
C ALA A 22 -9.41 -6.11 3.41
N LEU A 23 -8.20 -5.72 3.81
CA LEU A 23 -7.63 -6.09 5.12
C LEU A 23 -8.39 -5.46 6.29
N ARG A 24 -9.34 -4.57 6.01
CA ARG A 24 -10.22 -4.01 7.01
C ARG A 24 -11.07 -5.15 7.56
N GLY A 25 -10.77 -5.58 8.78
CA GLY A 25 -11.74 -6.18 9.68
C GLY A 25 -12.82 -5.14 10.00
N GLY A 26 -13.60 -4.76 9.00
CA GLY A 26 -14.80 -3.97 9.19
C GLY A 26 -15.77 -4.88 9.89
N GLY A 27 -16.01 -4.64 11.18
CA GLY A 27 -17.18 -5.21 11.82
C GLY A 27 -18.37 -4.90 10.92
N SER A 28 -19.04 -5.94 10.43
CA SER A 28 -20.28 -5.80 9.66
C SER A 28 -21.40 -5.18 10.50
N GLU A 29 -21.19 -5.06 11.81
CA GLU A 29 -22.03 -4.31 12.73
C GLU A 29 -21.58 -2.85 12.81
N THR A 30 -22.51 -1.95 12.55
CA THR A 30 -22.34 -0.51 12.75
C THR A 30 -22.18 -0.22 14.24
N THR A 31 -20.96 -0.30 14.75
CA THR A 31 -20.68 0.03 16.16
C THR A 31 -20.87 1.53 16.40
N GLU A 32 -21.11 1.92 17.65
CA GLU A 32 -21.15 3.34 18.02
C GLU A 32 -19.84 4.07 17.63
N SER A 33 -18.70 3.38 17.68
CA SER A 33 -17.40 3.92 17.24
C SER A 33 -17.34 4.17 15.73
N SER A 34 -17.88 3.25 14.92
CA SER A 34 -17.98 3.40 13.46
C SER A 34 -18.89 4.60 13.10
N ARG A 35 -20.05 4.69 13.76
CA ARG A 35 -20.99 5.79 13.57
C ARG A 35 -20.41 7.14 14.00
N ALA A 36 -19.72 7.20 15.14
CA ALA A 36 -19.05 8.42 15.58
C ALA A 36 -17.98 8.87 14.59
N THR A 37 -17.23 7.93 14.03
CA THR A 37 -16.22 8.20 12.99
C THR A 37 -16.85 8.78 11.73
N GLU A 38 -17.98 8.22 11.28
CA GLU A 38 -18.71 8.68 10.11
C GLU A 38 -19.29 10.08 10.30
N LEU A 39 -19.91 10.34 11.46
CA LEU A 39 -20.39 11.67 11.85
C LEU A 39 -19.27 12.72 11.91
N LEU A 40 -18.09 12.34 12.41
CA LEU A 40 -16.92 13.22 12.41
C LEU A 40 -16.45 13.54 10.99
N LYS A 41 -16.45 12.56 10.07
CA LYS A 41 -16.10 12.77 8.66
C LYS A 41 -17.09 13.70 7.93
N GLU A 42 -18.37 13.57 8.23
CA GLU A 42 -19.41 14.45 7.67
C GLU A 42 -19.34 15.88 8.23
N ALA A 43 -19.20 16.02 9.55
CA ALA A 43 -19.17 17.32 10.22
C ALA A 43 -17.87 18.10 9.97
N PHE A 44 -16.76 17.36 9.79
CA PHE A 44 -15.44 17.92 9.50
C PHE A 44 -14.92 17.33 8.18
N PRO A 45 -15.34 17.88 7.02
CA PRO A 45 -14.84 17.49 5.70
C PRO A 45 -13.37 17.92 5.48
N THR A 46 -12.64 18.23 6.55
CA THR A 46 -11.24 18.58 6.50
C THR A 46 -10.39 17.32 6.31
N PRO A 47 -9.26 17.40 5.59
CA PRO A 47 -8.52 16.22 5.11
C PRO A 47 -7.76 15.43 6.19
N PHE A 48 -8.06 15.62 7.48
CA PHE A 48 -7.30 15.02 8.57
C PHE A 48 -7.55 13.51 8.72
N ALA A 49 -8.61 12.96 8.11
CA ALA A 49 -8.93 11.54 8.26
C ALA A 49 -8.06 10.63 7.40
N ASP A 50 -7.65 11.09 6.21
CA ASP A 50 -6.90 10.27 5.24
C ASP A 50 -5.74 11.10 4.68
N TYR A 51 -4.54 10.82 5.19
CA TYR A 51 -3.31 11.50 4.78
C TYR A 51 -2.16 10.51 4.61
N VAL A 52 -1.17 10.95 3.85
CA VAL A 52 0.12 10.28 3.70
C VAL A 52 1.20 11.19 4.26
N ALA A 53 2.05 10.65 5.11
CA ALA A 53 3.19 11.38 5.66
C ALA A 53 4.46 10.99 4.89
N ILE A 54 5.07 11.95 4.22
CA ILE A 54 6.31 11.77 3.46
C ILE A 54 7.45 12.30 4.31
N VAL A 55 8.26 11.40 4.85
CA VAL A 55 9.43 11.74 5.66
C VAL A 55 10.64 11.90 4.75
N VAL A 56 11.37 13.00 4.92
CA VAL A 56 12.57 13.32 4.15
C VAL A 56 13.73 13.45 5.12
N HIS A 57 14.71 12.58 4.96
CA HIS A 57 15.98 12.61 5.67
C HIS A 57 17.09 13.04 4.70
N GLY A 58 17.96 13.95 5.12
CA GLY A 58 19.01 14.48 4.27
C GLY A 58 20.36 14.62 4.99
N PRO A 59 21.47 14.61 4.23
CA PRO A 59 22.82 14.74 4.79
C PRO A 59 23.11 16.16 5.26
N VAL A 60 22.24 17.11 4.92
CA VAL A 60 22.33 18.53 5.27
C VAL A 60 21.13 18.92 6.12
N ARG A 61 21.27 20.02 6.87
CA ARG A 61 20.17 20.56 7.68
C ARG A 61 19.01 21.03 6.80
N TRP A 62 17.79 20.95 7.33
CA TRP A 62 16.57 21.35 6.61
C TRP A 62 16.57 22.80 6.13
N THR A 63 17.30 23.70 6.80
CA THR A 63 17.46 25.11 6.44
C THR A 63 18.43 25.35 5.27
N ASN A 64 19.09 24.31 4.77
CA ASN A 64 20.01 24.45 3.64
C ASN A 64 19.23 24.56 2.33
N ALA A 65 19.63 25.47 1.45
CA ALA A 65 19.02 25.66 0.13
C ALA A 65 18.90 24.35 -0.69
N ARG A 66 19.83 23.40 -0.51
CA ARG A 66 19.78 22.08 -1.13
C ARG A 66 18.60 21.24 -0.63
N PHE A 67 18.35 21.27 0.68
CA PHE A 67 17.22 20.56 1.29
C PHE A 67 15.89 21.21 0.86
N GLU A 68 15.86 22.54 0.83
CA GLU A 68 14.68 23.30 0.39
C GLU A 68 14.32 22.99 -1.07
N ALA A 69 15.31 22.93 -1.97
CA ALA A 69 15.07 22.57 -3.37
C ALA A 69 14.46 21.17 -3.52
N VAL A 70 14.89 20.20 -2.69
CA VAL A 70 14.31 18.85 -2.65
C VAL A 70 12.86 18.92 -2.16
N LEU A 71 12.61 19.61 -1.05
CA LEU A 71 11.26 19.75 -0.49
C LEU A 71 10.28 20.41 -1.47
N ASP A 72 10.69 21.50 -2.13
CA ASP A 72 9.84 22.22 -3.09
C ASP A 72 9.55 21.34 -4.32
N THR A 73 10.54 20.58 -4.78
CA THR A 73 10.37 19.65 -5.90
C THR A 73 9.42 18.51 -5.55
N LEU A 74 9.56 17.93 -4.35
CA LEU A 74 8.69 16.88 -3.85
C LEU A 74 7.26 17.39 -3.67
N LYS A 75 7.10 18.55 -3.02
CA LYS A 75 5.81 19.21 -2.86
C LYS A 75 5.12 19.39 -4.21
N ALA A 76 5.81 19.99 -5.19
CA ALA A 76 5.25 20.21 -6.52
C ALA A 76 4.94 18.91 -7.28
N ALA A 77 5.68 17.82 -7.04
CA ALA A 77 5.42 16.53 -7.66
C ALA A 77 4.19 15.83 -7.06
N VAL A 78 3.99 16.00 -5.75
CA VAL A 78 2.87 15.42 -4.99
C VAL A 78 1.59 16.21 -5.24
N GLU A 79 1.63 17.54 -5.28
CA GLU A 79 0.48 18.40 -5.60
C GLU A 79 -0.07 18.21 -7.02
N ARG A 80 0.75 17.71 -7.94
CA ARG A 80 0.31 17.41 -9.31
C ARG A 80 -0.52 16.14 -9.43
N ARG A 81 -0.66 15.36 -8.35
CA ARG A 81 -1.37 14.08 -8.37
C ARG A 81 -2.86 14.28 -8.09
N PRO A 82 -3.74 13.63 -8.86
CA PRO A 82 -5.19 13.85 -8.79
C PRO A 82 -5.80 13.38 -7.45
N TYR A 83 -5.13 12.47 -6.74
CA TYR A 83 -5.55 11.93 -5.46
C TYR A 83 -5.07 12.75 -4.25
N VAL A 84 -4.28 13.81 -4.46
CA VAL A 84 -3.79 14.70 -3.41
C VAL A 84 -4.57 16.01 -3.46
N GLY A 85 -5.21 16.37 -2.34
CA GLY A 85 -5.97 17.62 -2.22
C GLY A 85 -5.08 18.79 -1.78
N GLU A 86 -4.29 18.60 -0.73
CA GLU A 86 -3.45 19.64 -0.14
C GLU A 86 -2.13 19.05 0.38
N VAL A 87 -1.03 19.79 0.26
CA VAL A 87 0.26 19.37 0.84
C VAL A 87 0.69 20.38 1.90
N ILE A 88 0.69 19.93 3.15
CA ILE A 88 1.09 20.71 4.31
C ILE A 88 2.55 20.38 4.63
N SER A 89 3.39 21.42 4.75
CA SER A 89 4.80 21.28 5.11
C SER A 89 5.10 21.96 6.45
N ALA A 90 6.24 21.62 7.05
CA ALA A 90 6.75 22.24 8.29
C ALA A 90 6.73 23.78 8.26
N ARG A 91 6.94 24.37 7.07
CA ARG A 91 6.94 25.82 6.84
C ARG A 91 5.54 26.45 7.01
N SER A 92 4.48 25.67 6.83
CA SER A 92 3.10 26.16 6.86
C SER A 92 2.50 26.24 8.27
N ILE A 93 2.96 25.40 9.22
CA ILE A 93 2.34 25.26 10.55
C ILE A 93 3.25 25.73 11.71
N GLY A 94 4.50 26.07 11.42
CA GLY A 94 5.47 26.55 12.41
C GLY A 94 6.50 25.49 12.79
N GLU A 95 7.73 25.96 13.00
CA GLU A 95 8.99 25.18 12.98
C GLU A 95 9.11 24.05 14.03
N SER A 96 8.26 24.00 15.07
CA SER A 96 8.59 23.27 16.29
C SER A 96 8.18 21.80 16.34
N SER A 97 7.16 21.35 15.61
CA SER A 97 6.70 19.94 15.70
C SER A 97 7.01 19.07 14.48
N PHE A 98 7.51 19.66 13.38
CA PHE A 98 7.70 18.95 12.09
C PHE A 98 9.17 18.70 11.70
N VAL A 99 10.10 19.00 12.61
CA VAL A 99 11.53 18.87 12.37
C VAL A 99 12.14 18.04 13.50
N SER A 100 12.99 17.09 13.13
CA SER A 100 13.74 16.28 14.09
C SER A 100 14.69 17.14 14.93
N GLN A 101 15.05 16.67 16.13
CA GLN A 101 15.99 17.36 17.02
C GLN A 101 17.36 17.60 16.36
N ASP A 102 17.79 16.68 15.49
CA ASP A 102 19.03 16.79 14.71
C ASP A 102 18.94 17.80 13.56
N ARG A 103 17.72 18.28 13.21
CA ARG A 103 17.44 19.18 12.09
C ARG A 103 17.82 18.62 10.72
N HIS A 104 18.00 17.31 10.59
CA HIS A 104 18.30 16.60 9.34
C HIS A 104 17.10 15.87 8.75
N THR A 105 16.02 15.76 9.53
CA THR A 105 14.78 15.09 9.11
C THR A 105 13.59 16.02 9.24
N THR A 106 12.74 16.05 8.22
CA THR A 106 11.44 16.72 8.26
C THR A 106 10.41 15.86 7.55
N PHE A 107 9.13 16.21 7.66
CA PHE A 107 8.08 15.51 6.94
C PHE A 107 7.07 16.46 6.31
N LEU A 108 6.46 16.02 5.22
CA LEU A 108 5.34 16.65 4.55
C LEU A 108 4.10 15.78 4.76
N ILE A 109 2.96 16.40 5.00
CA ILE A 109 1.67 15.71 5.06
C ILE A 109 0.94 16.02 3.77
N ALA A 110 0.66 14.99 2.97
CA ALA A 110 -0.22 15.08 1.81
C ALA A 110 -1.62 14.61 2.21
N ALA A 111 -2.54 15.54 2.25
CA ALA A 111 -3.97 15.30 2.42
C ALA A 111 -4.54 14.64 1.17
N LEU A 112 -5.27 13.54 1.34
CA LEU A 112 -5.90 12.83 0.24
C LEU A 112 -7.29 13.38 -0.06
N THR A 113 -7.71 13.27 -1.31
CA THR A 113 -9.08 13.63 -1.70
C THR A 113 -10.09 12.58 -1.23
N PRO A 114 -11.34 12.97 -0.88
CA PRO A 114 -12.37 12.03 -0.43
C PRO A 114 -12.69 10.92 -1.45
N GLU A 115 -12.55 11.21 -2.75
CA GLU A 115 -12.81 10.26 -3.85
C GLU A 115 -11.74 9.15 -3.88
N SER A 116 -10.48 9.49 -3.62
CA SER A 116 -9.38 8.52 -3.53
C SER A 116 -9.42 7.62 -2.29
N THR A 117 -10.17 8.00 -1.24
CA THR A 117 -10.37 7.16 -0.05
C THR A 117 -11.35 6.02 -0.32
N HIS A 118 -12.31 6.19 -1.25
CA HIS A 118 -13.33 5.17 -1.52
C HIS A 118 -12.79 4.01 -2.37
N ASP A 119 -11.82 4.29 -3.23
CA ASP A 119 -11.26 3.32 -4.17
C ASP A 119 -10.00 2.63 -3.58
N LEU A 120 -10.18 1.96 -2.43
CA LEU A 120 -9.13 1.19 -1.72
C LEU A 120 -8.61 -0.03 -2.50
N SER A 121 -9.14 -0.28 -3.70
CA SER A 121 -8.72 -1.35 -4.61
C SER A 121 -7.50 -0.95 -5.44
N ALA A 122 -7.34 0.34 -5.74
CA ALA A 122 -6.21 0.87 -6.48
C ALA A 122 -5.23 1.53 -5.51
N SER A 123 -4.20 0.79 -5.09
CA SER A 123 -3.14 1.38 -4.27
C SER A 123 -2.46 2.50 -5.07
N PHE A 124 -2.69 3.75 -4.68
CA PHE A 124 -2.00 4.92 -5.23
C PHE A 124 -0.57 5.05 -4.66
N VAL A 125 -0.24 4.26 -3.61
CA VAL A 125 1.04 4.31 -2.90
C VAL A 125 2.22 3.99 -3.84
N PRO A 126 2.18 2.95 -4.69
CA PRO A 126 3.19 2.71 -5.73
C PRO A 126 3.39 3.89 -6.68
N ASP A 127 2.31 4.50 -7.21
CA ASP A 127 2.41 5.66 -8.11
C ASP A 127 3.02 6.87 -7.40
N LEU A 128 2.63 7.11 -6.14
CA LEU A 128 3.19 8.17 -5.32
C LEU A 128 4.69 7.95 -5.04
N ARG A 129 5.09 6.72 -4.68
CA ARG A 129 6.50 6.36 -4.45
C ARG A 129 7.32 6.53 -5.72
N ALA A 130 6.81 6.11 -6.88
CA ALA A 130 7.45 6.30 -8.18
C ALA A 130 7.59 7.80 -8.52
N ALA A 131 6.52 8.58 -8.34
CA ALA A 131 6.52 10.02 -8.57
C ALA A 131 7.58 10.76 -7.73
N ILE A 132 7.71 10.37 -6.46
CA ILE A 132 8.70 10.91 -5.53
C ILE A 132 10.11 10.52 -5.96
N GLY A 133 10.33 9.26 -6.35
CA GLY A 133 11.62 8.79 -6.88
C GLY A 133 12.04 9.56 -8.13
N ASP A 134 11.14 9.71 -9.10
CA ASP A 134 11.35 10.46 -10.34
C ASP A 134 11.57 11.97 -10.09
N ALA A 135 10.91 12.52 -9.09
CA ALA A 135 11.12 13.90 -8.66
C ALA A 135 12.51 14.08 -8.04
N LEU A 136 12.91 13.18 -7.15
CA LEU A 136 14.21 13.21 -6.48
C LEU A 136 15.37 13.03 -7.48
N ALA A 137 15.22 12.12 -8.45
CA ALA A 137 16.21 11.89 -9.49
C ALA A 137 16.47 13.12 -10.39
N ARG A 138 15.49 14.03 -10.51
CA ARG A 138 15.62 15.26 -11.29
C ARG A 138 16.28 16.42 -10.55
N VAL A 139 16.45 16.32 -9.22
CA VAL A 139 17.07 17.39 -8.42
C VAL A 139 18.60 17.22 -8.43
N PRO A 140 19.35 18.21 -8.92
CA PRO A 140 20.81 18.20 -8.82
C PRO A 140 21.24 18.20 -7.35
N GLY A 141 22.04 17.21 -6.94
CA GLY A 141 22.41 17.04 -5.55
C GLY A 141 21.29 16.41 -4.71
N SER A 142 20.51 15.47 -5.24
CA SER A 142 19.68 14.59 -4.41
C SER A 142 20.47 13.48 -3.70
N GLU A 143 21.78 13.35 -3.98
CA GLU A 143 22.63 12.30 -3.40
C GLU A 143 22.65 12.33 -1.87
N GLY A 144 22.34 11.19 -1.25
CA GLY A 144 22.30 11.02 0.21
C GLY A 144 20.98 11.42 0.87
N PHE A 145 19.97 11.86 0.10
CA PHE A 145 18.61 12.02 0.63
C PHE A 145 17.87 10.69 0.62
N GLU A 146 17.22 10.40 1.74
CA GLU A 146 16.34 9.24 1.91
C GLU A 146 14.91 9.74 2.10
N ILE A 147 13.97 9.15 1.36
CA ILE A 147 12.55 9.52 1.42
C ILE A 147 11.74 8.30 1.76
N MET A 148 10.92 8.41 2.79
CA MET A 148 10.03 7.35 3.25
C MET A 148 8.59 7.82 3.14
N VAL A 149 7.76 7.02 2.48
CA VAL A 149 6.31 7.25 2.39
C VAL A 149 5.63 6.43 3.49
N THR A 150 4.97 7.12 4.41
CA THR A 150 4.37 6.58 5.63
C THR A 150 2.90 7.01 5.76
N GLY A 151 2.26 6.62 6.86
CA GLY A 151 0.82 6.82 7.07
C GLY A 151 0.02 5.54 6.84
N PHE A 152 -1.26 5.58 7.22
CA PHE A 152 -2.14 4.40 7.18
C PHE A 152 -2.24 3.77 5.78
N PRO A 153 -2.35 4.53 4.67
CA PRO A 153 -2.42 3.94 3.33
C PRO A 153 -1.15 3.20 2.93
N ALA A 154 0.03 3.73 3.29
CA ALA A 154 1.31 3.09 3.01
C ALA A 154 1.48 1.80 3.81
N LEU A 155 1.11 1.85 5.10
CA LEU A 155 1.15 0.67 5.97
C LEU A 155 0.21 -0.44 5.48
N ASP A 156 -1.03 -0.10 5.15
CA ASP A 156 -2.02 -1.06 4.63
C ASP A 156 -1.50 -1.72 3.34
N HIS A 157 -0.94 -0.93 2.42
CA HIS A 157 -0.35 -1.46 1.20
C HIS A 157 0.84 -2.40 1.47
N ASP A 158 1.76 -2.02 2.37
CA ASP A 158 2.95 -2.83 2.67
C ASP A 158 2.55 -4.14 3.36
N VAL A 159 1.58 -4.11 4.28
CA VAL A 159 1.03 -5.32 4.92
C VAL A 159 0.34 -6.24 3.92
N ARG A 160 -0.47 -5.71 3.00
CA ARG A 160 -1.08 -6.50 1.91
C ARG A 160 -0.01 -7.18 1.07
N THR A 161 1.01 -6.42 0.69
CA THR A 161 2.09 -6.90 -0.19
C THR A 161 2.90 -8.00 0.49
N ILE A 162 3.32 -7.81 1.74
CA ILE A 162 4.05 -8.81 2.51
C ILE A 162 3.20 -10.07 2.72
N SER A 163 1.92 -9.92 3.07
CA SER A 163 1.01 -11.06 3.28
C SER A 163 0.82 -11.88 1.99
N ALA A 164 0.68 -11.20 0.85
CA ALA A 164 0.57 -11.86 -0.45
C ALA A 164 1.88 -12.58 -0.82
N GLU A 165 3.03 -11.94 -0.62
CA GLU A 165 4.33 -12.52 -0.94
C GLU A 165 4.68 -13.73 -0.06
N ASP A 166 4.34 -13.68 1.23
CA ASP A 166 4.52 -14.80 2.16
C ASP A 166 3.59 -15.97 1.84
N THR A 167 2.36 -15.68 1.42
CA THR A 167 1.42 -16.69 0.92
C THR A 167 1.99 -17.38 -0.32
N GLU A 168 2.45 -16.60 -1.31
CA GLU A 168 3.03 -17.15 -2.54
C GLU A 168 4.26 -18.01 -2.25
N ARG A 169 5.20 -17.54 -1.42
CA ARG A 169 6.38 -18.32 -1.01
C ARG A 169 6.00 -19.58 -0.24
N GLY A 170 4.93 -19.52 0.57
CA GLY A 170 4.38 -20.65 1.29
C GLY A 170 3.84 -21.72 0.34
N GLU A 171 3.02 -21.31 -0.62
CA GLU A 171 2.46 -22.18 -1.65
C GLU A 171 3.55 -22.84 -2.50
N GLN A 172 4.55 -22.08 -2.94
CA GLN A 172 5.67 -22.60 -3.73
C GLN A 172 6.46 -23.71 -3.00
N ARG A 173 6.49 -23.71 -1.67
CA ARG A 173 7.13 -24.77 -0.87
C ARG A 173 6.17 -25.90 -0.51
N ALA A 174 4.92 -25.59 -0.23
CA ALA A 174 3.91 -26.56 0.17
C ALA A 174 3.44 -27.45 -0.99
N LEU A 175 3.27 -26.90 -2.20
CA LEU A 175 2.85 -27.66 -3.38
C LEU A 175 3.78 -28.82 -3.76
N PRO A 176 5.11 -28.66 -3.89
CA PRO A 176 5.99 -29.78 -4.22
C PRO A 176 6.05 -30.83 -3.09
N LEU A 177 5.97 -30.39 -1.82
CA LEU A 177 5.97 -31.30 -0.68
C LEU A 177 4.69 -32.15 -0.64
N THR A 178 3.52 -31.51 -0.80
CA THR A 178 2.24 -32.21 -0.85
C THR A 178 2.17 -33.15 -2.05
N LEU A 179 2.67 -32.73 -3.22
CA LEU A 179 2.79 -33.60 -4.40
C LEU A 179 3.67 -34.83 -4.11
N ALA A 180 4.82 -34.67 -3.46
CA ALA A 180 5.69 -35.78 -3.10
C ALA A 180 5.00 -36.78 -2.16
N VAL A 181 4.30 -36.28 -1.13
CA VAL A 181 3.52 -37.13 -0.21
C VAL A 181 2.40 -37.86 -0.94
N LEU A 182 1.68 -37.19 -1.85
CA LEU A 182 0.62 -37.80 -2.66
C LEU A 182 1.18 -38.91 -3.58
N ILE A 183 2.35 -38.70 -4.19
CA ILE A 183 3.02 -39.71 -5.02
C ILE A 183 3.39 -40.94 -4.17
N VAL A 184 3.91 -40.74 -2.95
CA VAL A 184 4.25 -41.86 -2.04
C VAL A 184 3.00 -42.61 -1.58
N ALA A 185 1.92 -41.90 -1.27
CA ALA A 185 0.68 -42.50 -0.78
C ALA A 185 -0.04 -43.33 -1.85
N PHE A 186 -0.10 -42.84 -3.10
CA PHE A 186 -0.81 -43.51 -4.20
C PHE A 186 0.07 -44.38 -5.10
N GLY A 187 1.40 -44.25 -5.00
CA GLY A 187 2.37 -45.05 -5.77
C GLY A 187 2.41 -44.76 -7.27
N ALA A 188 1.58 -43.86 -7.78
CA ALA A 188 1.51 -43.48 -9.19
C ALA A 188 1.22 -41.98 -9.36
N LEU A 189 2.01 -41.31 -10.20
CA LEU A 189 1.89 -39.86 -10.46
C LEU A 189 0.49 -39.45 -10.96
N VAL A 190 -0.16 -40.32 -11.76
CA VAL A 190 -1.50 -40.07 -12.31
C VAL A 190 -2.58 -40.07 -11.22
N ALA A 191 -2.44 -40.91 -10.19
CA ALA A 191 -3.39 -40.95 -9.07
C ALA A 191 -3.22 -39.75 -8.13
N ALA A 192 -1.98 -39.25 -7.96
CA ALA A 192 -1.68 -38.06 -7.19
C ALA A 192 -2.19 -36.75 -7.83
N ALA A 193 -2.39 -36.74 -9.16
CA ALA A 193 -2.88 -35.56 -9.88
C ALA A 193 -4.35 -35.22 -9.59
N LEU A 194 -5.19 -36.22 -9.31
CA LEU A 194 -6.62 -36.05 -9.01
C LEU A 194 -6.86 -35.16 -7.78
N PRO A 195 -6.27 -35.45 -6.61
CA PRO A 195 -6.38 -34.61 -5.41
C PRO A 195 -5.88 -33.17 -5.63
N VAL A 196 -4.78 -33.00 -6.36
CA VAL A 196 -4.21 -31.67 -6.65
C VAL A 196 -5.17 -30.87 -7.53
N LEU A 197 -5.73 -31.48 -8.58
CA LEU A 197 -6.70 -30.82 -9.46
C LEU A 197 -7.94 -30.37 -8.68
N VAL A 198 -8.45 -31.22 -7.79
CA VAL A 198 -9.59 -30.89 -6.93
C VAL A 198 -9.24 -29.76 -5.96
N GLY A 199 -8.03 -29.75 -5.38
CA GLY A 199 -7.56 -28.68 -4.51
C GLY A 199 -7.44 -27.34 -5.23
N VAL A 200 -6.87 -27.33 -6.43
CA VAL A 200 -6.80 -26.12 -7.27
C VAL A 200 -8.20 -25.62 -7.59
N LEU A 201 -9.12 -26.50 -8.04
CA LEU A 201 -10.51 -26.15 -8.31
C LEU A 201 -11.29 -25.64 -7.10
N ALA A 202 -10.86 -25.95 -5.87
CA ALA A 202 -11.51 -25.48 -4.66
C ALA A 202 -11.05 -24.08 -4.26
N ILE A 203 -9.82 -23.70 -4.64
CA ILE A 203 -9.22 -22.39 -4.35
C ILE A 203 -9.56 -21.37 -5.45
N THR A 204 -9.68 -21.83 -6.69
CA THR A 204 -10.06 -21.03 -7.88
C THR A 204 -11.57 -20.94 -8.07
#